data_AF-A0A0J8G5C4-F1
#
_entry.id   AF-A0A0J8G5C4-F1
#
_cell.length_a   1.000
_cell.length_b   1.000
_cell.length_c   1.000
_cell.angle_alpha   90.00
_cell.angle_beta   90.00
_cell.angle_gamma   90.00
#
_symmetry.space_group_name_H-M   'P 1'
#
loop_
_entity.id
_entity.type
_entity.pdbx_description
1 polymer ?
#
loop_
_entity_poly.entity_id
_entity_poly.type
_entity_poly.pdbx_seq_one_letter_code
_entity_poly.pdbx_strand_id
1 'polypeptide(L)'
;MLKNIVAVIAFACAPAWAAKTPEPFTGIDYSGRYECNGKDSHIGAFKGVVDMQLNAKQSTGKYGAYSFILTLEDKSRYDGFAAATSDILAVYFAHTDPALKDYGIGVAQLVPTPEGKASFIKYYYGPEYEGGGHGMEHCVRS
;
A
#
# COMPACT_ATOMS: atom_id res chain seq x y z
N MET A 1 55.69 -21.21 -45.42
CA MET A 1 54.56 -20.33 -45.77
C MET A 1 53.52 -20.44 -44.66
N LEU A 2 53.51 -19.47 -43.76
CA LEU A 2 52.68 -19.44 -42.55
C LEU A 2 51.24 -19.10 -42.95
N LYS A 3 50.29 -20.01 -42.69
CA LYS A 3 48.87 -19.81 -43.01
C LYS A 3 48.17 -19.29 -41.75
N ASN A 4 47.69 -18.05 -41.84
CA ASN A 4 47.10 -17.24 -40.78
C ASN A 4 46.05 -17.99 -39.94
N ILE A 5 46.26 -18.05 -38.63
CA ILE A 5 45.20 -18.25 -37.63
C ILE A 5 44.95 -16.90 -36.99
N VAL A 6 43.87 -16.23 -37.38
CA VAL A 6 43.30 -15.12 -36.62
C VAL A 6 42.02 -15.64 -36.01
N ALA A 7 42.10 -16.14 -34.77
CA ALA A 7 40.94 -16.40 -33.95
C ALA A 7 40.48 -15.07 -33.33
N VAL A 8 39.43 -14.48 -33.89
CA VAL A 8 38.77 -13.32 -33.27
C VAL A 8 37.98 -13.84 -32.07
N ILE A 9 38.52 -13.64 -30.87
CA ILE A 9 37.77 -13.81 -29.62
C ILE A 9 36.82 -12.63 -29.52
N ALA A 10 35.59 -12.80 -30.01
CA ALA A 10 34.50 -11.89 -29.72
C ALA A 10 34.11 -12.06 -28.24
N PHE A 11 34.69 -11.24 -27.37
CA PHE A 11 34.21 -11.07 -26.01
C PHE A 11 32.83 -10.40 -26.11
N ALA A 12 31.78 -11.22 -26.10
CA ALA A 12 30.42 -10.74 -25.92
C ALA A 12 30.30 -10.18 -24.49
N CYS A 13 30.62 -8.90 -24.31
CA CYS A 13 30.18 -8.12 -23.16
C CYS A 13 28.65 -8.00 -23.23
N ALA A 14 27.94 -9.06 -22.87
CA ALA A 14 26.53 -8.94 -22.53
C ALA A 14 26.45 -7.98 -21.34
N PRO A 15 25.69 -6.87 -21.43
CA PRO A 15 25.52 -5.98 -20.30
C PRO A 15 24.92 -6.78 -19.14
N ALA A 16 25.46 -6.56 -17.94
CA ALA A 16 25.08 -7.24 -16.70
C ALA A 16 23.68 -6.88 -16.19
N TRP A 17 22.71 -6.70 -17.09
CA TRP A 17 21.28 -6.65 -16.80
C TRP A 17 20.70 -8.05 -16.89
N ALA A 18 21.32 -9.02 -16.20
CA ALA A 18 20.54 -10.18 -15.78
C ALA A 18 19.44 -9.62 -14.88
N ALA A 19 18.17 -9.81 -15.26
CA ALA A 19 17.03 -9.46 -14.42
C ALA A 19 17.21 -10.17 -13.08
N LYS A 20 17.65 -9.44 -12.04
CA LYS A 20 17.67 -9.97 -10.69
C LYS A 20 16.24 -10.32 -10.34
N THR A 21 16.00 -11.57 -9.97
CA THR A 21 14.72 -11.98 -9.39
C THR A 21 14.40 -10.99 -8.26
N PRO A 22 13.20 -10.39 -8.23
CA PRO A 22 12.82 -9.47 -7.16
C PRO A 22 13.11 -10.12 -5.81
N GLU A 23 13.80 -9.41 -4.93
CA GLU A 23 14.14 -9.95 -3.60
C GLU A 23 12.84 -10.31 -2.88
N PRO A 24 12.74 -11.49 -2.23
CA PRO A 24 11.57 -11.83 -1.43
C PRO A 24 11.27 -10.73 -0.40
N PHE A 25 9.99 -10.60 -0.03
CA PHE A 25 9.60 -9.66 1.03
C PHE A 25 10.23 -10.06 2.37
N THR A 26 10.85 -9.10 3.03
CA THR A 26 11.52 -9.22 4.35
C THR A 26 11.03 -8.17 5.35
N GLY A 27 10.07 -7.33 4.95
CA GLY A 27 9.45 -6.35 5.84
C GLY A 27 8.48 -6.97 6.84
N ILE A 28 7.88 -6.11 7.67
CA ILE A 28 6.82 -6.51 8.60
C ILE A 28 5.52 -6.71 7.82
N ASP A 29 4.86 -7.86 8.02
CA ASP A 29 3.55 -8.11 7.44
C ASP A 29 2.44 -7.46 8.29
N TYR A 30 1.85 -6.40 7.73
CA TYR A 30 0.71 -5.69 8.32
C TYR A 30 -0.66 -6.24 7.87
N SER A 31 -0.72 -7.41 7.25
CA SER A 31 -2.01 -8.05 6.93
C SER A 31 -2.89 -8.21 8.18
N GLY A 32 -4.20 -8.09 7.98
CA GLY A 32 -5.18 -8.27 9.03
C GLY A 32 -6.46 -7.47 8.82
N ARG A 33 -7.38 -7.68 9.76
CA ARG A 33 -8.61 -6.90 9.91
C ARG A 33 -8.41 -5.85 10.99
N TYR A 34 -8.79 -4.61 10.72
CA TYR A 34 -8.56 -3.47 11.60
C TYR A 34 -9.86 -2.75 11.90
N GLU A 35 -10.17 -2.59 13.18
CA GLU A 35 -11.29 -1.78 13.64
C GLU A 35 -10.86 -0.32 13.67
N CYS A 36 -11.58 0.54 12.95
CA CYS A 36 -11.23 1.92 12.71
C CYS A 36 -12.23 2.89 13.32
N ASN A 37 -11.71 3.93 13.99
CA ASN A 37 -12.46 5.12 14.37
C ASN A 37 -11.90 6.29 13.57
N GLY A 38 -12.76 6.99 12.85
CA GLY A 38 -12.37 8.08 11.97
C GLY A 38 -13.12 9.38 12.24
N LYS A 39 -12.59 10.46 11.68
CA LYS A 39 -13.24 11.77 11.63
C LYS A 39 -12.99 12.38 10.26
N ASP A 40 -14.07 12.58 9.52
CA ASP A 40 -14.10 13.22 8.21
C ASP A 40 -14.55 14.69 8.33
N SER A 41 -14.11 15.53 7.39
CA SER A 41 -14.44 16.95 7.34
C SER A 41 -15.92 17.26 7.05
N HIS A 42 -16.64 16.36 6.37
CA HIS A 42 -18.03 16.53 5.97
C HIS A 42 -18.99 15.75 6.87
N ILE A 43 -18.71 14.48 7.11
CA ILE A 43 -19.63 13.59 7.85
C ILE A 43 -19.33 13.50 9.35
N GLY A 44 -18.21 14.06 9.80
CA GLY A 44 -17.80 14.03 11.20
C GLY A 44 -17.27 12.66 11.62
N ALA A 45 -17.61 12.22 12.83
CA ALA A 45 -17.10 10.97 13.37
C ALA A 45 -17.74 9.76 12.68
N PHE A 46 -16.94 8.77 12.31
CA PHE A 46 -17.40 7.53 11.70
C PHE A 46 -16.63 6.33 12.24
N LYS A 47 -17.16 5.13 11.99
CA LYS A 47 -16.48 3.87 12.23
C LYS A 47 -16.48 3.01 10.99
N GLY A 48 -15.48 2.15 10.89
CA GLY A 48 -15.38 1.19 9.81
C GLY A 48 -14.38 0.10 10.11
N VAL A 49 -14.25 -0.81 9.16
CA VAL A 49 -13.31 -1.90 9.22
C VAL A 49 -12.45 -1.89 7.97
N VAL A 50 -11.14 -1.98 8.16
CA VAL A 50 -10.17 -2.17 7.09
C VAL A 50 -9.74 -3.63 7.03
N ASP A 51 -9.90 -4.26 5.88
CA ASP A 51 -9.27 -5.52 5.55
C ASP A 51 -8.04 -5.25 4.67
N MET A 52 -6.85 -5.57 5.20
CA MET A 52 -5.57 -5.34 4.54
C MET A 52 -4.84 -6.66 4.33
N GLN A 53 -4.34 -6.89 3.12
CA GLN A 53 -3.69 -8.17 2.78
C GLN A 53 -2.45 -7.95 1.92
N LEU A 54 -1.32 -8.51 2.36
CA LEU A 54 -0.04 -8.46 1.65
C LEU A 54 -0.14 -9.22 0.33
N ASN A 55 0.28 -8.56 -0.75
CA ASN A 55 0.56 -9.17 -2.03
C ASN A 55 2.06 -9.50 -2.11
N ALA A 56 2.43 -10.69 -1.61
CA ALA A 56 3.83 -11.13 -1.57
C ALA A 56 4.49 -11.19 -2.97
N LYS A 57 3.70 -11.37 -4.04
CA LYS A 57 4.21 -11.40 -5.42
C LYS A 57 4.62 -10.02 -5.95
N GLN A 58 4.07 -8.96 -5.36
CA GLN A 58 4.35 -7.56 -5.73
C GLN A 58 5.14 -6.83 -4.65
N SER A 59 5.55 -7.55 -3.60
CA SER A 59 6.36 -7.01 -2.51
C SER A 59 7.81 -7.42 -2.71
N THR A 60 8.75 -6.56 -2.33
CA THR A 60 10.18 -6.83 -2.52
C THR A 60 11.05 -6.20 -1.45
N GLY A 61 11.97 -6.97 -0.89
CA GLY A 61 12.80 -6.56 0.24
C GLY A 61 11.92 -5.98 1.36
N LYS A 62 12.22 -4.75 1.79
CA LYS A 62 11.44 -4.04 2.84
C LYS A 62 10.14 -3.38 2.36
N TYR A 63 9.82 -3.42 1.08
CA TYR A 63 8.67 -2.73 0.50
C TYR A 63 7.49 -3.69 0.37
N GLY A 64 6.39 -3.38 1.05
CA GLY A 64 5.17 -4.17 1.02
C GLY A 64 4.13 -3.56 0.07
N ALA A 65 3.45 -4.40 -0.71
CA ALA A 65 2.28 -4.02 -1.50
C ALA A 65 1.05 -4.72 -0.91
N TYR A 66 -0.05 -3.98 -0.71
CA TYR A 66 -1.25 -4.49 -0.05
C TYR A 66 -2.50 -4.19 -0.86
N SER A 67 -3.47 -5.11 -0.84
CA SER A 67 -4.87 -4.72 -1.04
C SER A 67 -5.39 -4.05 0.23
N PHE A 68 -6.30 -3.10 0.06
CA PHE A 68 -6.90 -2.34 1.15
C PHE A 68 -8.39 -2.17 0.86
N ILE A 69 -9.26 -2.64 1.75
CA ILE A 69 -10.71 -2.47 1.62
C ILE A 69 -11.22 -1.86 2.92
N LEU A 70 -11.84 -0.68 2.84
CA LEU A 70 -12.55 -0.07 3.96
C LEU A 70 -14.05 -0.29 3.79
N THR A 71 -14.71 -0.77 4.83
CA THR A 71 -16.18 -0.85 4.91
C THR A 71 -16.68 -0.09 6.13
N LEU A 72 -17.54 0.89 5.92
CA LEU A 72 -18.15 1.69 7.01
C LEU A 72 -19.35 0.97 7.64
N GLU A 73 -19.82 1.44 8.80
CA GLU A 73 -20.97 0.86 9.51
C GLU A 73 -22.27 0.88 8.69
N ASP A 74 -22.44 1.87 7.80
CA ASP A 74 -23.58 1.99 6.87
C ASP A 74 -23.45 1.08 5.64
N LYS A 75 -22.38 0.26 5.57
CA LYS A 75 -21.99 -0.63 4.47
C LYS A 75 -21.45 0.09 3.23
N SER A 76 -21.20 1.39 3.29
CA SER A 76 -20.40 2.09 2.28
C SER A 76 -19.03 1.43 2.18
N ARG A 77 -18.60 1.16 0.96
CA ARG A 77 -17.40 0.37 0.68
C ARG A 77 -16.44 1.16 -0.18
N TYR A 78 -15.17 1.09 0.21
CA TYR A 78 -14.06 1.72 -0.49
C TYR A 78 -13.03 0.66 -0.84
N ASP A 79 -12.82 0.46 -2.14
CA ASP A 79 -11.77 -0.42 -2.65
C ASP A 79 -10.49 0.38 -2.85
N GLY A 80 -9.35 -0.22 -2.53
CA GLY A 80 -8.07 0.45 -2.49
C GLY A 80 -6.87 -0.47 -2.48
N PHE A 81 -5.70 0.15 -2.35
CA PHE A 81 -4.42 -0.52 -2.25
C PHE A 81 -3.43 0.34 -1.49
N ALA A 82 -2.37 -0.28 -0.98
CA ALA A 82 -1.34 0.43 -0.25
C ALA A 82 0.08 -0.02 -0.64
N ALA A 83 1.03 0.91 -0.55
CA ALA A 83 2.45 0.65 -0.61
C ALA A 83 3.08 1.03 0.73
N ALA A 84 3.88 0.14 1.31
CA ALA A 84 4.47 0.30 2.63
C ALA A 84 5.99 0.29 2.58
N THR A 85 6.61 1.08 3.46
CA THR A 85 8.04 0.99 3.75
C THR A 85 8.29 1.35 5.20
N SER A 86 9.13 0.56 5.88
CA SER A 86 9.38 0.71 7.32
C SER A 86 8.07 0.70 8.11
N ASP A 87 7.65 1.86 8.62
CA ASP A 87 6.51 2.13 9.47
C ASP A 87 5.50 3.09 8.80
N ILE A 88 5.57 3.27 7.48
CA ILE A 88 4.69 4.16 6.71
C ILE A 88 3.93 3.38 5.65
N LEU A 89 2.64 3.68 5.45
CA LEU A 89 1.86 3.28 4.28
C LEU A 89 1.37 4.49 3.51
N ALA A 90 1.50 4.46 2.18
CA ALA A 90 0.71 5.28 1.28
C ALA A 90 -0.49 4.46 0.80
N VAL A 91 -1.70 5.00 0.91
CA VAL A 91 -2.95 4.31 0.64
C VAL A 91 -3.71 5.05 -0.44
N TYR A 92 -4.20 4.35 -1.45
CA TYR A 92 -5.28 4.83 -2.31
C TYR A 92 -6.58 4.15 -1.88
N PHE A 93 -7.69 4.89 -1.90
CA PHE A 93 -9.02 4.36 -1.63
C PHE A 93 -10.05 5.07 -2.51
N ALA A 94 -11.10 4.35 -2.93
CA ALA A 94 -12.19 4.89 -3.71
C ALA A 94 -13.50 4.19 -3.37
N HIS A 95 -14.55 4.96 -3.16
CA HIS A 95 -15.90 4.46 -2.97
C HIS A 95 -16.33 3.63 -4.19
N THR A 96 -17.04 2.52 -3.96
CA THR A 96 -17.43 1.60 -5.05
C THR A 96 -18.48 2.18 -6.00
N ASP A 97 -19.22 3.20 -5.56
CA ASP A 97 -19.99 4.06 -6.45
C ASP A 97 -19.12 5.24 -6.95
N PRO A 98 -18.70 5.24 -8.22
CA PRO A 98 -17.85 6.30 -8.78
C PRO A 98 -18.59 7.64 -8.96
N ALA A 99 -19.92 7.65 -8.95
CA ALA A 99 -20.69 8.89 -9.11
C ALA A 99 -20.49 9.86 -7.93
N LEU A 100 -20.15 9.33 -6.75
CA LEU A 100 -19.86 10.14 -5.56
C LEU A 100 -18.52 10.87 -5.64
N LYS A 101 -17.62 10.44 -6.54
CA LYS A 101 -16.24 10.96 -6.65
C LYS A 101 -15.51 10.98 -5.31
N ASP A 102 -15.86 10.04 -4.44
CA ASP A 102 -15.28 9.88 -3.12
C ASP A 102 -14.09 8.93 -3.22
N TYR A 103 -12.94 9.50 -3.50
CA TYR A 103 -11.68 8.79 -3.60
C TYR A 103 -10.55 9.72 -3.22
N GLY A 104 -9.44 9.13 -2.79
CA GLY A 104 -8.32 9.92 -2.31
C GLY A 104 -7.07 9.12 -2.04
N ILE A 105 -6.09 9.85 -1.51
CA ILE A 105 -4.87 9.26 -0.97
C ILE A 105 -4.82 9.46 0.53
N GLY A 106 -4.17 8.54 1.22
CA GLY A 106 -3.81 8.67 2.61
C GLY A 106 -2.37 8.32 2.86
N VAL A 107 -1.80 8.92 3.89
CA VAL A 107 -0.52 8.53 4.47
C VAL A 107 -0.81 8.05 5.87
N ALA A 108 -0.40 6.82 6.17
CA ALA A 108 -0.58 6.20 7.45
C ALA A 108 0.76 5.94 8.13
N GLN A 109 0.82 6.24 9.42
CA GLN A 109 1.90 5.85 10.30
C GLN A 109 1.50 4.58 11.05
N LEU A 110 2.31 3.54 10.95
CA LEU A 110 2.18 2.32 11.73
C LEU A 110 2.73 2.55 13.12
N VAL A 111 1.91 2.26 14.11
CA VAL A 111 2.25 2.42 15.53
C VAL A 111 1.70 1.21 16.25
N PRO A 112 2.50 0.37 16.92
CA PRO A 112 1.93 -0.69 17.75
C PRO A 112 1.19 -0.08 18.95
N THR A 113 0.09 -0.71 19.38
CA THR A 113 -0.57 -0.33 20.64
C THR A 113 0.32 -0.69 21.84
N PRO A 114 0.06 -0.15 23.04
CA PRO A 114 0.81 -0.54 24.25
C PRO A 114 0.77 -2.05 24.52
N GLU A 115 -0.28 -2.73 24.07
CA GLU A 115 -0.46 -4.19 24.18
C GLU A 115 0.24 -4.97 23.04
N GLY A 116 0.93 -4.28 22.15
CA GLY A 116 1.68 -4.88 21.03
C GLY A 116 0.83 -5.24 19.81
N LYS A 117 -0.44 -4.79 19.73
CA LYS A 117 -1.25 -4.98 18.53
C LYS A 117 -0.76 -4.06 17.40
N ALA A 118 -0.78 -4.53 16.16
CA ALA A 118 -0.54 -3.66 15.02
C ALA A 118 -1.66 -2.61 14.94
N SER A 119 -1.29 -1.36 14.74
CA SER A 119 -2.25 -0.28 14.50
C SER A 119 -1.65 0.74 13.53
N PHE A 120 -2.51 1.58 12.95
CA PHE A 120 -2.07 2.72 12.16
C PHE A 120 -2.95 3.94 12.38
N ILE A 121 -2.35 5.11 12.19
CA ILE A 121 -3.03 6.40 12.13
C ILE A 121 -2.87 6.94 10.72
N LYS A 122 -3.97 7.13 10.00
CA LYS A 122 -3.99 7.62 8.61
C LYS A 122 -4.57 9.02 8.54
N TYR A 123 -3.87 9.94 7.89
CA TYR A 123 -4.46 11.16 7.35
C TYR A 123 -4.78 10.95 5.87
N TYR A 124 -5.93 11.44 5.40
CA TYR A 124 -6.28 11.37 3.98
C TYR A 124 -6.81 12.68 3.41
N TYR A 125 -6.72 12.79 2.09
CA TYR A 125 -7.31 13.86 1.30
C TYR A 125 -7.97 13.30 0.03
N GLY A 126 -9.24 13.61 -0.16
CA GLY A 126 -10.06 13.27 -1.33
C GLY A 126 -10.48 14.54 -2.08
N PRO A 127 -9.84 14.89 -3.21
CA PRO A 127 -9.97 16.22 -3.81
C PRO A 127 -11.34 16.51 -4.44
N GLU A 128 -12.08 15.49 -4.86
CA GLU A 128 -13.35 15.65 -5.57
C GLU A 128 -14.59 15.35 -4.73
N TYR A 129 -14.42 14.79 -3.52
CA TYR A 129 -15.52 14.51 -2.62
C TYR A 129 -16.09 15.81 -2.07
N GLU A 130 -17.32 16.16 -2.47
CA GLU A 130 -18.03 17.38 -2.04
C GLU A 130 -17.23 18.69 -2.22
N GLY A 131 -16.31 18.74 -3.19
CA GLY A 131 -15.43 19.89 -3.42
C GLY A 131 -14.14 19.89 -2.59
N GLY A 132 -13.85 18.79 -1.90
CA GLY A 132 -12.59 18.51 -1.21
C GLY A 132 -12.82 18.00 0.22
N GLY A 133 -12.56 16.71 0.46
CA GLY A 133 -12.68 16.06 1.77
C GLY A 133 -11.33 15.68 2.37
N HIS A 134 -11.23 15.65 3.68
CA HIS A 134 -10.07 15.14 4.39
C HIS A 134 -10.47 14.61 5.77
N GLY A 135 -9.63 13.75 6.32
CA GLY A 135 -9.92 13.16 7.61
C GLY A 135 -8.76 12.40 8.21
N MET A 136 -9.02 11.90 9.42
CA MET A 136 -8.10 11.10 10.20
C MET A 136 -8.77 9.78 10.57
N GLU A 137 -8.02 8.69 10.54
CA GLU A 137 -8.46 7.37 10.98
C GLU A 137 -7.43 6.78 11.95
N HIS A 138 -7.90 6.19 13.04
CA HIS A 138 -7.10 5.35 13.92
C HIS A 138 -7.66 3.93 13.88
N CYS A 139 -6.83 2.99 13.44
CA CYS A 139 -7.21 1.63 13.11
C CYS A 139 -6.36 0.63 13.88
N VAL A 140 -6.98 -0.29 14.63
CA VAL A 140 -6.29 -1.28 15.46
C VAL A 140 -6.64 -2.69 14.98
N ARG A 141 -5.62 -3.54 14.81
CA ARG A 141 -5.80 -4.92 14.36
C ARG A 141 -6.59 -5.73 15.40
N SER A 142 -7.68 -6.38 14.96
CA SER A 142 -8.53 -7.22 15.81
C SER A 142 -7.77 -8.44 16.32
#